data_AF-A0A2T7G4N8-F1
#
_entry.id   AF-A0A2T7G4N8-F1
#
_cell.length_a   1.000
_cell.length_b   1.000
_cell.length_c   1.000
_cell.angle_alpha   90.00
_cell.angle_beta   90.00
_cell.angle_gamma   90.00
#
_symmetry.space_group_name_H-M   'P 1'
#
loop_
_entity.id
_entity.type
_entity.pdbx_description
1 polymer ?
#
loop_
_entity_poly.entity_id
_entity_poly.type
_entity_poly.pdbx_seq_one_letter_code
_entity_poly.pdbx_strand_id
1 'polypeptide(L)'
;MHGQDTAIAWFFVIGLWLAIIFVAIATWNLAPSSGARIVLLIGGATILVLNTAAIMAMLRHYKEDRDFMYGLDIKFLDLARAEKKRG
;
A
#
# COMPACT_ATOMS: atom_id res chain seq x y z
N MET A 1 11.32 11.80 -0.17
CA MET A 1 10.93 10.78 0.84
C MET A 1 9.50 10.30 0.63
N HIS A 2 8.43 11.07 0.89
CA HIS A 2 7.05 10.56 0.78
C HIS A 2 6.61 10.01 -0.59
N GLY A 3 7.05 10.64 -1.69
CA GLY A 3 6.73 10.17 -3.04
C GLY A 3 7.40 8.85 -3.40
N GLN A 4 8.59 8.59 -2.86
CA GLN A 4 9.35 7.36 -3.16
C GLN A 4 8.75 6.15 -2.45
N ASP A 5 8.39 6.29 -1.17
CA ASP A 5 7.77 5.20 -0.40
C ASP A 5 6.39 4.83 -1.00
N THR A 6 5.64 5.84 -1.42
CA THR A 6 4.36 5.65 -2.12
C THR A 6 4.55 4.99 -3.49
N ALA A 7 5.58 5.39 -4.24
CA ALA A 7 5.89 4.80 -5.54
C ALA A 7 6.32 3.32 -5.42
N ILE A 8 7.11 2.98 -4.41
CA ILE A 8 7.52 1.59 -4.12
C ILE A 8 6.31 0.75 -3.74
N ALA A 9 5.41 1.27 -2.89
CA ALA A 9 4.17 0.57 -2.52
C ALA A 9 3.30 0.26 -3.75
N TRP A 10 3.12 1.24 -4.65
CA TRP A 10 2.39 1.02 -5.90
C TRP A 10 3.12 0.07 -6.86
N PHE A 11 4.46 0.11 -6.90
CA PHE A 11 5.24 -0.84 -7.68
C PHE A 11 4.99 -2.29 -7.24
N PHE A 12 4.95 -2.55 -5.93
CA PHE A 12 4.60 -3.89 -5.41
C PHE A 12 3.17 -4.30 -5.75
N VAL A 13 2.19 -3.39 -5.66
CA VAL A 13 0.80 -3.67 -6.05
C VAL A 13 0.73 -4.03 -7.53
N ILE A 14 1.31 -3.21 -8.42
CA ILE A 14 1.30 -3.46 -9.86
C ILE A 14 2.02 -4.77 -10.19
N GLY A 15 3.19 -5.02 -9.58
CA GLY A 15 3.93 -6.26 -9.74
C GLY A 15 3.11 -7.49 -9.35
N LEU A 16 2.37 -7.42 -8.23
CA LEU A 16 1.47 -8.49 -7.80
C LEU A 16 0.32 -8.71 -8.80
N TRP A 17 -0.29 -7.63 -9.30
CA TRP A 17 -1.33 -7.71 -10.33
C TRP A 17 -0.84 -8.44 -11.59
N LEU A 18 0.33 -8.03 -12.09
CA LEU A 18 0.94 -8.66 -13.26
C LEU A 18 1.25 -10.14 -13.00
N ALA A 19 1.81 -10.47 -11.84
CA ALA A 19 2.15 -11.85 -11.49
C ALA A 19 0.91 -12.75 -11.42
N ILE A 20 -0.17 -12.33 -10.74
CA ILE A 20 -1.39 -13.14 -10.61
C ILE A 20 -2.10 -13.29 -11.94
N ILE A 21 -2.20 -12.22 -12.74
CA ILE A 21 -2.80 -12.30 -14.09
C ILE A 21 -1.98 -13.22 -14.99
N PHE A 22 -0.65 -13.09 -14.96
CA PHE A 22 0.24 -13.97 -15.70
C PHE A 22 0.03 -15.43 -15.31
N VAL A 23 0.01 -15.75 -14.02
CA VAL A 23 -0.22 -17.11 -13.53
C VAL A 23 -1.59 -17.61 -13.99
N ALA A 24 -2.64 -16.79 -13.89
CA ALA A 24 -3.98 -17.16 -14.32
C ALA A 24 -4.04 -17.53 -15.81
N ILE A 25 -3.36 -16.76 -16.67
CA ILE A 25 -3.27 -17.04 -18.11
C ILE A 25 -2.42 -18.29 -18.37
N ALA A 26 -1.23 -18.36 -17.77
CA ALA A 26 -0.27 -19.44 -17.98
C ALA A 26 -0.83 -20.81 -17.54
N THR A 27 -1.65 -20.82 -16.50
CA THR A 27 -2.25 -22.05 -15.94
C THR A 27 -3.66 -22.34 -16.45
N TRP A 28 -4.23 -21.49 -17.32
CA TRP A 28 -5.61 -21.62 -17.79
C TRP A 28 -5.94 -22.99 -18.41
N ASN A 29 -5.03 -23.49 -19.26
CA ASN A 29 -5.17 -24.79 -19.92
C ASN A 29 -4.76 -25.96 -19.03
N LEU A 30 -4.07 -25.70 -17.91
CA LEU A 30 -3.74 -26.71 -16.90
C LEU A 30 -4.90 -26.97 -15.93
N ALA A 31 -5.83 -26.02 -15.80
CA ALA A 31 -7.01 -26.18 -14.97
C ALA A 31 -7.99 -27.20 -15.61
N PRO A 32 -8.17 -28.39 -14.99
CA PRO A 32 -8.80 -29.54 -15.64
C PRO A 32 -10.33 -29.47 -15.70
N SER A 33 -10.95 -28.55 -14.97
CA SER A 33 -12.40 -28.41 -14.88
C SER A 33 -12.82 -26.95 -14.75
N SER A 34 -14.09 -26.67 -15.06
CA SER A 34 -14.69 -25.35 -14.84
C SER A 34 -14.63 -24.93 -13.38
N GLY A 35 -14.77 -25.87 -12.43
CA GLY A 35 -14.63 -25.60 -11.00
C GLY A 35 -13.22 -25.13 -10.63
N ALA A 36 -12.18 -25.79 -11.16
CA ALA A 36 -10.79 -25.37 -10.93
C ALA A 36 -10.52 -23.96 -11.46
N ARG A 37 -11.08 -23.61 -12.63
CA ARG A 37 -10.96 -22.25 -13.20
C ARG A 37 -11.67 -21.21 -12.34
N ILE A 38 -12.84 -21.52 -11.80
CA ILE A 38 -13.55 -20.63 -10.87
C ILE A 38 -12.71 -20.40 -9.61
N VAL A 39 -12.16 -21.46 -9.01
CA VAL A 39 -11.31 -21.34 -7.81
C VAL A 39 -10.06 -20.49 -8.11
N LEU A 40 -9.43 -20.70 -9.26
CA LEU A 40 -8.28 -19.91 -9.69
C LEU A 40 -8.62 -18.42 -9.84
N LEU A 41 -9.76 -18.11 -10.48
CA LEU A 41 -10.19 -16.72 -10.68
C LEU A 41 -10.59 -16.05 -9.36
N ILE A 42 -11.38 -16.73 -8.52
CA ILE A 42 -11.81 -16.19 -7.22
C ILE A 42 -10.60 -16.02 -6.31
N GLY A 43 -9.76 -17.05 -6.17
CA GLY A 43 -8.55 -17.00 -5.34
C GLY A 43 -7.59 -15.90 -5.78
N GLY A 44 -7.34 -15.79 -7.09
CA GLY A 44 -6.55 -14.71 -7.67
C GLY A 44 -7.14 -13.32 -7.37
N ALA A 45 -8.44 -13.15 -7.61
CA ALA A 45 -9.14 -11.89 -7.33
C ALA A 45 -9.09 -11.51 -5.84
N THR A 46 -9.30 -12.48 -4.93
CA THR A 46 -9.21 -12.27 -3.48
C THR A 46 -7.82 -11.78 -3.09
N ILE A 47 -6.75 -12.40 -3.58
CA ILE A 47 -5.37 -11.97 -3.30
C ILE A 47 -5.15 -10.54 -3.77
N LEU A 48 -5.58 -10.20 -4.99
CA LEU A 48 -5.39 -8.88 -5.58
C LEU A 48 -6.14 -7.79 -4.82
N VAL A 49 -7.42 -8.01 -4.54
CA VAL A 49 -8.28 -7.03 -3.85
C VAL A 49 -7.78 -6.81 -2.43
N LEU A 50 -7.54 -7.88 -1.66
CA LEU A 50 -7.14 -7.76 -0.26
C LEU A 50 -5.75 -7.11 -0.12
N ASN A 51 -4.78 -7.46 -0.97
CA ASN A 51 -3.46 -6.82 -0.91
C ASN A 51 -3.51 -5.35 -1.33
N THR A 52 -4.29 -5.02 -2.37
CA THR A 52 -4.47 -3.62 -2.78
C THR A 52 -5.14 -2.81 -1.67
N ALA A 53 -6.17 -3.36 -1.01
CA ALA A 53 -6.84 -2.74 0.12
C ALA A 53 -5.90 -2.54 1.32
N ALA A 54 -5.06 -3.52 1.65
CA ALA A 54 -4.08 -3.43 2.73
C ALA A 54 -3.07 -2.30 2.49
N ILE A 55 -2.53 -2.19 1.26
CA ILE A 55 -1.62 -1.10 0.91
C ILE A 55 -2.34 0.26 0.94
N MET A 56 -3.57 0.35 0.43
CA MET A 56 -4.35 1.60 0.54
C MET A 56 -4.61 2.00 1.99
N ALA A 57 -4.93 1.03 2.86
CA ALA A 57 -5.11 1.28 4.29
C ALA A 57 -3.81 1.75 4.95
N MET A 58 -2.69 1.09 4.64
CA MET A 58 -1.36 1.50 5.11
C MET A 58 -1.05 2.93 4.69
N LEU A 59 -1.23 3.29 3.41
CA LEU A 59 -0.97 4.63 2.89
C LEU A 59 -1.92 5.70 3.48
N ARG A 60 -3.17 5.33 3.76
CA ARG A 60 -4.14 6.24 4.40
C ARG A 60 -3.76 6.53 5.85
N HIS A 61 -3.45 5.50 6.62
CA HIS A 61 -3.12 5.66 8.03
C HIS A 61 -1.73 6.30 8.25
N TYR A 62 -0.79 6.06 7.32
CA TYR A 62 0.52 6.74 7.32
C TYR A 62 0.42 8.28 7.25
N LYS A 63 -0.66 8.81 6.66
CA LYS A 63 -0.92 10.25 6.61
C LYS A 63 -1.51 10.76 7.92
N GLU A 64 -2.47 10.03 8.48
CA GLU A 64 -3.15 10.38 9.74
C GLU A 64 -2.19 10.37 10.94
N ASP A 65 -1.38 9.31 11.10
CA ASP A 65 -0.46 9.18 12.24
C ASP A 65 0.70 10.20 12.19
N ARG A 66 1.07 10.64 10.99
CA ARG A 66 2.22 11.50 10.76
C ARG A 66 1.90 12.99 10.99
N ASP A 67 0.73 13.45 10.58
CA ASP A 67 0.31 14.84 10.81
C ASP A 67 0.09 15.11 12.31
N PHE A 68 -0.30 14.07 13.06
CA PHE A 68 -0.32 14.10 14.52
C PHE A 68 1.08 14.19 15.14
N MET A 69 2.03 13.35 14.72
CA MET A 69 3.41 13.35 15.24
C MET A 69 4.17 14.65 14.96
N TYR A 70 4.18 15.13 13.71
CA TYR A 70 4.95 16.34 13.37
C TYR A 70 4.29 17.64 13.79
N GLY A 71 2.96 17.66 13.94
CA GLY A 71 2.27 18.84 14.46
C GLY A 71 2.75 19.24 15.85
N LEU A 72 3.04 18.24 16.71
CA LEU A 72 3.54 18.46 18.06
C LEU A 72 5.02 18.88 18.07
N ASP A 73 5.87 18.18 17.31
CA ASP A 73 7.31 18.48 17.23
C ASP A 73 7.60 19.86 16.63
N ILE A 74 6.88 20.28 15.58
CA ILE A 74 7.02 21.62 14.98
C ILE A 74 6.64 22.70 16.02
N LYS A 75 5.60 22.46 16.82
CA LYS A 75 5.14 23.40 17.84
C LYS A 75 6.19 23.60 18.94
N PHE A 76 6.86 22.54 19.37
CA PHE A 76 7.97 22.64 20.33
C PHE A 76 9.22 23.31 19.73
N LEU A 77 9.55 23.03 18.47
CA LEU A 77 10.63 23.71 17.74
C LEU A 77 10.39 25.22 17.61
N ASP A 78 9.15 25.63 17.34
CA ASP A 78 8.77 27.04 17.26
C ASP A 78 8.83 27.71 18.63
N LEU A 79 8.38 27.04 19.69
CA LEU A 79 8.50 27.54 21.07
C LEU A 79 9.97 27.73 21.47
N ALA A 80 10.84 26.77 21.19
CA ALA A 80 12.27 26.86 21.49
C ALA A 80 12.95 28.00 20.69
N ARG A 81 12.56 28.21 19.43
CA ARG A 81 13.03 29.36 18.63
C ARG A 81 12.51 30.68 19.16
N ALA A 82 11.27 30.74 19.62
CA ALA A 82 10.67 31.95 20.20
C ALA A 82 11.34 32.34 21.53
N GLU A 83 11.67 31.37 22.38
CA GLU A 83 12.45 31.63 23.60
C GLU A 83 13.85 32.14 23.28
N LYS A 84 14.56 31.52 22.32
CA LYS A 84 15.88 31.98 21.88
C LYS A 84 15.88 33.39 21.28
N LYS A 85 14.74 33.89 20.81
CA LYS A 85 14.57 35.26 20.31
C LYS A 85 14.23 36.28 21.41
N ARG A 86 13.80 35.82 22.59
CA ARG A 86 13.41 36.67 23.73
C ARG A 86 14.54 36.85 24.76
N GLY A 87 15.53 35.96 24.79
CA GLY A 87 16.79 36.13 25.51
C GLY A 87 17.87 36.74 24.63
#